data_AF-A0A165JES6-F1
#
_entry.id   AF-A0A165JES6-F1
#
_cell.length_a   1.000
_cell.length_b   1.000
_cell.length_c   1.000
_cell.angle_alpha   90.00
_cell.angle_beta   90.00
_cell.angle_gamma   90.00
#
_symmetry.space_group_name_H-M   'P 1'
#
loop_
_entity.id
_entity.type
_entity.pdbx_description
1 polymer ?
#
loop_
_entity_poly.entity_id
_entity_poly.type
_entity_poly.pdbx_seq_one_letter_code
_entity_poly.pdbx_strand_id
1 'polypeptide(L)'
;MPVDLNAPVSRPHVTTPATANASSSRRKSEANFVCPVPGCGSTFTRHFNLKGHLRSHNEERPFKCKWPGCGKGFARQHDCKRHEALHLNIRPYTCDGCGKTFARMDALNRHRESDCPCASSSD
;
A
#
# COMPACT_ATOMS: atom_id res chain seq x y z
N MET A 1 47.99 11.03 29.81
CA MET A 1 46.85 10.60 28.97
C MET A 1 46.74 9.08 29.09
N PRO A 2 45.54 8.53 29.28
CA PRO A 2 45.32 7.33 30.07
C PRO A 2 45.42 6.01 29.28
N VAL A 3 45.61 4.98 30.11
CA VAL A 3 45.77 3.55 29.89
C VAL A 3 44.85 2.90 28.84
N ASP A 4 45.46 2.06 28.01
CA ASP A 4 44.78 1.13 27.09
C ASP A 4 44.17 -0.02 27.93
N LEU A 5 42.85 -0.02 28.05
CA LEU A 5 42.09 -1.00 28.84
C LEU A 5 41.27 -1.88 27.90
N ASN A 6 41.94 -2.59 26.99
CA ASN A 6 41.28 -3.57 26.14
C ASN A 6 41.58 -5.00 26.64
N ALA A 7 40.73 -5.50 27.53
CA ALA A 7 40.62 -6.92 27.87
C ALA A 7 39.17 -7.39 27.70
N PRO A 8 38.94 -8.62 27.20
CA PRO A 8 37.68 -9.05 26.61
C PRO A 8 36.66 -9.49 27.66
N VAL A 9 35.38 -9.22 27.41
CA VAL A 9 34.29 -9.84 28.17
C VAL A 9 33.24 -10.38 27.21
N SER A 10 33.24 -11.71 27.09
CA SER A 10 32.22 -12.53 26.46
C SER A 10 30.86 -12.25 27.08
N ARG A 11 29.87 -11.84 26.27
CA ARG A 11 28.46 -11.76 26.70
C ARG A 11 27.75 -13.09 26.40
N PRO A 12 27.05 -13.68 27.38
CA PRO A 12 26.36 -14.95 27.21
C PRO A 12 25.14 -14.81 26.29
N HIS A 13 24.89 -15.89 25.54
CA HIS A 13 23.69 -16.11 24.76
C HIS A 13 22.51 -16.33 25.75
N VAL A 14 21.62 -15.33 25.86
CA VAL A 14 20.37 -15.47 26.63
C VAL A 14 19.25 -15.74 25.64
N THR A 15 18.82 -17.00 25.58
CA THR A 15 17.63 -17.44 24.86
C THR A 15 16.40 -16.94 25.61
N THR A 16 15.73 -15.91 25.09
CA THR A 16 14.42 -15.49 25.60
C THR A 16 13.32 -16.34 24.94
N PRO A 17 12.36 -16.89 25.71
CA PRO A 17 11.22 -17.58 25.15
C PRO A 17 10.28 -16.57 24.47
N ALA A 18 9.71 -16.98 23.33
CA ALA A 18 8.72 -16.22 22.58
C ALA A 18 7.48 -15.96 23.44
N THR A 19 7.38 -14.76 24.01
CA THR A 19 6.13 -14.29 24.61
C THR A 19 5.16 -13.98 23.47
N ALA A 20 4.06 -14.73 23.45
CA ALA A 20 2.92 -14.57 22.57
C ALA A 20 2.61 -13.10 22.29
N ASN A 21 2.57 -12.75 21.01
CA ASN A 21 2.14 -11.44 20.56
C ASN A 21 0.64 -11.31 20.85
N ALA A 22 0.30 -10.76 22.01
CA ALA A 22 -1.05 -10.37 22.34
C ALA A 22 -1.49 -9.36 21.28
N SER A 23 -2.36 -9.81 20.37
CA SER A 23 -3.04 -8.95 19.41
C SER A 23 -3.81 -7.91 20.18
N SER A 24 -3.20 -6.74 20.34
CA SER A 24 -3.77 -5.62 21.07
C SER A 24 -5.00 -5.13 20.30
N SER A 25 -6.17 -5.64 20.67
CA SER A 25 -7.47 -5.16 20.21
C SER A 25 -7.68 -3.74 20.72
N ARG A 26 -7.12 -2.77 20.00
CA ARG A 26 -7.44 -1.36 20.22
C ARG A 26 -8.82 -1.12 19.61
N ARG A 27 -9.87 -1.10 20.45
CA ARG A 27 -11.17 -0.52 20.07
C ARG A 27 -10.94 0.97 19.77
N LYS A 28 -10.68 1.29 18.50
CA LYS A 28 -10.67 2.68 18.01
C LYS A 28 -12.13 3.05 17.82
N SER A 29 -12.61 3.94 18.68
CA SER A 29 -13.84 4.71 18.53
C SER A 29 -14.12 5.02 17.05
N GLU A 30 -15.19 4.41 16.53
CA GLU A 30 -15.58 4.42 15.13
C GLU A 30 -16.17 5.78 14.75
N ALA A 31 -15.31 6.78 14.56
CA ALA A 31 -15.70 7.98 13.85
C ALA A 31 -15.91 7.59 12.37
N ASN A 32 -17.14 7.21 12.04
CA ASN A 32 -17.54 6.83 10.70
C ASN A 32 -18.05 8.08 9.95
N PHE A 33 -17.34 8.46 8.90
CA PHE A 33 -17.69 9.60 8.05
C PHE A 33 -18.66 9.14 6.98
N VAL A 34 -19.90 9.63 7.03
CA VAL A 34 -20.97 9.26 6.10
C VAL A 34 -21.00 10.21 4.92
N CYS A 35 -21.27 9.68 3.73
CA CYS A 35 -21.51 10.47 2.55
C CYS A 35 -22.80 11.28 2.69
N PRO A 36 -22.74 12.63 2.56
CA PRO A 36 -23.92 13.48 2.69
C PRO A 36 -24.86 13.43 1.46
N VAL A 37 -24.46 12.77 0.37
CA VAL A 37 -25.28 12.68 -0.86
C VAL A 37 -26.46 11.72 -0.63
N PRO A 38 -27.71 12.19 -0.80
CA PRO A 38 -28.89 11.34 -0.66
C PRO A 38 -28.83 10.13 -1.58
N GLY A 39 -29.12 8.94 -1.05
CA GLY A 39 -29.09 7.69 -1.82
C GLY A 39 -27.71 7.05 -1.99
N CYS A 40 -26.61 7.68 -1.54
CA CYS A 40 -25.28 7.07 -1.64
C CYS A 40 -24.98 6.07 -0.51
N GLY A 41 -25.33 6.41 0.74
CA GLY A 41 -25.18 5.53 1.91
C GLY A 41 -23.75 5.09 2.26
N SER A 42 -22.73 5.57 1.53
CA SER A 42 -21.34 5.14 1.72
C SER A 42 -20.77 5.70 3.02
N THR A 43 -20.01 4.87 3.73
CA THR A 43 -19.37 5.26 5.00
C THR A 43 -17.87 4.97 4.99
N PHE A 44 -17.10 5.81 5.66
CA PHE A 44 -15.64 5.79 5.63
C PHE A 44 -15.06 5.98 7.01
N THR A 45 -14.07 5.17 7.36
CA THR A 45 -13.34 5.30 8.64
C THR A 45 -12.39 6.49 8.70
N ARG A 46 -12.16 7.18 7.58
CA ARG A 46 -11.22 8.31 7.48
C ARG A 46 -11.81 9.44 6.64
N HIS A 47 -11.71 10.67 7.14
CA HIS A 47 -12.25 11.87 6.48
C HIS A 47 -11.71 12.07 5.06
N PHE A 48 -10.41 11.83 4.82
CA PHE A 48 -9.83 12.01 3.48
C PHE A 48 -10.37 11.00 2.46
N ASN A 49 -10.84 9.82 2.90
CA ASN A 49 -11.48 8.85 2.02
C ASN A 49 -12.88 9.35 1.62
N LEU A 50 -13.66 9.87 2.57
CA LEU A 50 -14.94 10.53 2.28
C LEU A 50 -14.73 11.70 1.30
N LYS A 51 -13.77 12.59 1.55
CA LYS A 51 -13.47 13.72 0.65
C LYS A 51 -13.07 13.26 -0.76
N GLY A 52 -12.32 12.16 -0.86
CA GLY A 52 -11.98 11.55 -2.15
C GLY A 52 -13.20 10.93 -2.85
N HIS A 53 -14.09 10.29 -2.10
CA HIS A 53 -15.34 9.73 -2.59
C HIS A 53 -16.31 10.82 -3.07
N LEU A 54 -16.42 11.96 -2.38
CA LEU A 54 -17.32 13.05 -2.80
C LEU A 54 -17.03 13.55 -4.22
N ARG A 55 -15.76 13.46 -4.66
CA ARG A 55 -15.37 13.81 -6.03
C ARG A 55 -15.93 12.87 -7.09
N SER A 56 -16.38 11.65 -6.73
CA SER A 56 -17.04 10.75 -7.67
C SER A 56 -18.48 11.19 -8.00
N HIS A 57 -19.13 11.97 -7.13
CA HIS A 57 -20.48 12.47 -7.36
C HIS A 57 -20.50 13.68 -8.30
N ASN A 58 -19.52 14.57 -8.18
CA ASN A 58 -19.48 15.81 -8.97
C ASN A 58 -18.65 15.69 -10.26
N GLU A 59 -18.17 14.49 -10.59
CA GLU A 59 -17.23 14.24 -11.70
C GLU A 59 -15.96 15.12 -11.68
N GLU A 60 -15.69 15.79 -10.55
CA GLU A 60 -14.54 16.66 -10.40
C GLU A 60 -13.26 15.82 -10.46
N ARG A 61 -12.53 16.01 -11.55
CA ARG A 61 -11.24 15.36 -11.81
C ARG A 61 -10.12 16.41 -11.77
N PRO A 62 -9.77 16.92 -10.57
CA PRO A 62 -8.76 17.97 -10.44
C PRO A 62 -7.37 17.50 -10.87
N PHE A 63 -7.11 16.18 -10.85
CA PHE A 63 -5.82 15.63 -11.25
C PHE A 63 -5.88 15.16 -12.70
N LYS A 64 -5.42 15.99 -13.63
CA LYS A 64 -5.34 15.65 -15.06
C LYS A 64 -3.97 15.07 -15.40
N CYS A 65 -3.99 14.04 -16.26
CA CYS A 65 -2.79 13.46 -16.83
C CYS A 65 -2.05 14.53 -17.64
N LYS A 66 -0.76 14.69 -17.36
CA LYS A 66 0.09 15.68 -18.05
C LYS A 66 0.58 15.22 -19.41
N TRP A 67 0.33 13.96 -19.77
CA TRP A 67 0.78 13.41 -21.04
C TRP A 67 0.03 14.07 -22.21
N PRO A 68 0.75 14.64 -23.19
CA PRO A 68 0.12 15.30 -24.34
C PRO A 68 -0.75 14.30 -25.11
N GLY A 69 -2.00 14.68 -25.40
CA GLY A 69 -2.97 13.84 -26.12
C GLY A 69 -3.75 12.83 -25.25
N CYS A 70 -3.46 12.69 -23.95
CA CYS A 70 -4.21 11.75 -23.09
C CYS A 70 -5.52 12.34 -22.55
N GLY A 71 -5.49 13.57 -22.03
CA GLY A 71 -6.68 14.29 -21.52
C GLY A 71 -7.39 13.65 -20.31
N LYS A 72 -6.96 12.47 -19.83
CA LYS A 72 -7.61 11.76 -18.72
C LYS A 72 -7.48 12.50 -17.39
N GLY A 73 -8.60 12.61 -16.67
CA GLY A 73 -8.65 13.17 -15.31
C GLY A 73 -8.98 12.13 -14.24
N PHE A 74 -8.53 12.37 -13.01
CA PHE A 74 -8.70 11.50 -11.85
C PHE A 74 -9.17 12.29 -10.62
N ALA A 75 -9.96 11.62 -9.78
CA ALA A 75 -10.43 12.16 -8.51
C ALA A 75 -9.34 12.21 -7.42
N ARG A 76 -8.29 11.40 -7.54
CA ARG A 76 -7.19 11.30 -6.56
C ARG A 76 -5.83 11.39 -7.24
N GLN A 77 -4.88 12.04 -6.56
CA GLN A 77 -3.54 12.29 -7.09
C GLN A 77 -2.74 11.00 -7.35
N HIS A 78 -2.81 10.03 -6.43
CA HIS A 78 -2.08 8.76 -6.58
C HIS A 78 -2.59 7.96 -7.78
N ASP A 79 -3.88 8.06 -8.11
CA ASP A 79 -4.45 7.43 -9.30
C ASP A 79 -3.90 8.07 -10.58
N CYS A 80 -3.79 9.39 -10.62
CA CYS A 80 -3.17 10.12 -11.74
C CYS A 80 -1.69 9.76 -11.92
N LYS A 81 -0.89 9.80 -10.84
CA LYS A 81 0.53 9.42 -10.90
C LYS A 81 0.73 7.98 -11.38
N ARG A 82 -0.09 7.05 -10.90
CA ARG A 82 -0.05 5.66 -11.34
C ARG A 82 -0.42 5.52 -12.80
N HIS A 83 -1.40 6.28 -13.28
CA HIS A 83 -1.75 6.30 -14.69
C HIS A 83 -0.61 6.87 -15.55
N GLU A 84 0.06 7.93 -15.11
CA GLU A 84 1.24 8.49 -15.79
C GLU A 84 2.38 7.45 -15.92
N ALA A 85 2.58 6.60 -14.91
CA ALA A 85 3.55 5.50 -14.99
C ALA A 85 3.26 4.53 -16.15
N LEU A 86 2.00 4.36 -16.55
CA LEU A 86 1.64 3.51 -17.70
C LEU A 86 2.11 4.11 -19.03
N HIS A 87 2.11 5.43 -19.18
CA HIS A 87 2.64 6.08 -20.39
C HIS A 87 4.14 5.83 -20.56
N LEU A 88 4.85 5.70 -19.44
CA LEU A 88 6.28 5.40 -19.42
C LEU A 88 6.57 3.88 -19.44
N ASN A 89 5.54 3.04 -19.55
CA ASN A 89 5.62 1.58 -19.40
C ASN A 89 6.30 1.14 -18.09
N ILE A 90 6.28 1.99 -17.06
CA ILE A 90 6.87 1.68 -15.76
C ILE A 90 5.90 0.77 -15.00
N ARG A 91 6.35 -0.45 -14.74
CA ARG A 91 5.66 -1.45 -13.94
C ARG A 91 6.50 -1.73 -12.69
N PRO A 92 6.30 -0.98 -11.59
CA PRO A 92 7.22 -1.00 -10.46
C PRO A 92 7.10 -2.26 -9.60
N TYR A 93 6.07 -3.10 -9.84
CA TYR A 93 5.82 -4.29 -9.05
C TYR A 93 6.21 -5.53 -9.85
N THR A 94 7.27 -6.20 -9.44
CA THR A 94 7.75 -7.42 -10.11
C THR A 94 7.47 -8.63 -9.24
N CYS A 95 7.07 -9.74 -9.86
CA CYS A 95 7.00 -11.03 -9.19
C CYS A 95 8.39 -11.65 -9.17
N ASP A 96 8.96 -11.84 -7.99
CA ASP A 96 10.32 -12.37 -7.83
C ASP A 96 10.47 -13.80 -8.36
N GLY A 97 9.39 -14.60 -8.30
CA GLY A 97 9.42 -16.00 -8.74
C GLY A 97 9.30 -16.23 -10.24
N CYS A 98 8.75 -15.28 -11.01
CA CYS A 98 8.59 -15.47 -12.47
C CYS A 98 8.99 -14.24 -13.31
N GLY A 99 9.46 -13.16 -12.70
CA GLY A 99 9.88 -11.93 -13.37
C GLY A 99 8.76 -11.10 -13.98
N LYS A 100 7.49 -11.54 -13.91
CA LYS A 100 6.36 -10.77 -14.46
C LYS A 100 6.19 -9.44 -13.72
N THR A 101 6.08 -8.35 -14.48
CA THR A 101 5.91 -7.00 -13.94
C THR A 101 4.46 -6.54 -14.03
N PHE A 102 4.03 -5.75 -13.06
CA PHE A 102 2.66 -5.28 -12.88
C PHE A 102 2.66 -3.78 -12.56
N ALA A 103 1.62 -3.10 -13.02
CA ALA A 103 1.41 -1.68 -12.72
C ALA A 103 0.81 -1.45 -11.32
N ARG A 104 0.29 -2.50 -10.66
CA ARG A 104 -0.39 -2.40 -9.37
C ARG A 104 0.01 -3.53 -8.43
N MET A 105 0.16 -3.22 -7.15
CA MET A 105 0.44 -4.20 -6.10
C MET A 105 -0.69 -5.25 -5.98
N ASP A 106 -1.95 -4.85 -6.07
CA ASP A 106 -3.07 -5.79 -5.98
C ASP A 106 -3.09 -6.79 -7.14
N ALA A 107 -2.67 -6.36 -8.34
CA ALA A 107 -2.51 -7.23 -9.49
C ALA A 107 -1.35 -8.22 -9.30
N LEU A 108 -0.22 -7.77 -8.71
CA LEU A 108 0.88 -8.64 -8.33
C LEU A 108 0.45 -9.65 -7.26
N ASN A 109 -0.27 -9.22 -6.22
CA ASN A 109 -0.73 -10.10 -5.15
C ASN A 109 -1.68 -11.18 -5.67
N ARG A 110 -2.68 -10.80 -6.48
CA ARG A 110 -3.57 -11.78 -7.12
C ARG A 110 -2.79 -12.74 -8.01
N HIS A 111 -1.82 -12.22 -8.77
CA HIS A 111 -0.96 -13.07 -9.56
C HIS A 111 -0.17 -14.05 -8.69
N ARG A 112 0.43 -13.61 -7.59
CA ARG A 112 1.16 -14.49 -6.66
C ARG A 112 0.25 -15.56 -6.05
N GLU A 113 -1.01 -15.23 -5.78
CA GLU A 113 -1.97 -16.13 -5.13
C GLU A 113 -2.56 -17.18 -6.07
N SER A 114 -2.74 -16.89 -7.36
CA SER A 114 -3.48 -17.80 -8.26
C SER A 114 -2.82 -18.05 -9.62
N ASP A 115 -2.00 -17.12 -10.13
CA ASP A 115 -1.51 -17.13 -11.51
C ASP A 115 0.01 -17.21 -11.65
N CYS A 116 0.74 -17.32 -10.53
CA CYS A 116 2.19 -17.45 -10.55
C CYS A 116 2.56 -18.92 -10.59
N PRO A 117 3.21 -19.39 -11.68
CA PRO A 117 3.73 -20.76 -11.71
C PRO A 117 4.74 -21.01 -10.58
N CYS A 118 5.31 -19.95 -10.00
CA CYS A 118 6.21 -19.99 -8.86
C CYS A 118 5.58 -20.40 -7.52
N ALA A 119 4.24 -20.38 -7.38
CA ALA A 119 3.56 -20.73 -6.13
C ALA A 119 3.62 -22.22 -5.78
N SER A 120 4.17 -23.05 -6.67
CA SER A 120 4.23 -24.51 -6.56
C SER A 120 5.62 -25.09 -6.29
N SER A 121 6.63 -24.25 -6.09
CA SER A 121 8.01 -24.70 -5.83
C SER A 121 8.48 -24.22 -4.44
N SER A 122 7.96 -24.88 -3.41
CA SER A 122 8.62 -24.97 -2.11
C SER A 122 9.05 -26.43 -1.96
N ASP A 123 10.32 -26.71 -2.26
CA ASP A 123 11.04 -27.88 -1.76
C ASP A 123 11.82 -27.43 -0.52
#